data_AF-A0A6I3FSY0-F1
#
_entry.id   AF-A0A6I3FSY0-F1
#
_cell.length_a   1.000
_cell.length_b   1.000
_cell.length_c   1.000
_cell.angle_alpha   90.00
_cell.angle_beta   90.00
_cell.angle_gamma   90.00
#
_symmetry.space_group_name_H-M   'P 1'
#
loop_
_entity.id
_entity.type
_entity.pdbx_description
1 polymer ?
#
loop_
_entity_poly.entity_id
_entity_poly.type
_entity_poly.pdbx_seq_one_letter_code
_entity_poly.pdbx_strand_id
1 'polypeptide(L)' 'MKTNCLYCQTALDDDRAPRCPSCSARHHLECWDENGGCSQFGCDSGP' A
#
# COMPACT_ATOMS: atom_id res chain seq x y z
N MET A 1 -15.67 6.19 2.79
CA MET A 1 -14.76 6.10 1.64
C MET A 1 -13.98 4.80 1.79
N LYS A 2 -14.08 3.85 0.86
CA LYS A 2 -13.29 2.60 0.93
C LYS A 2 -11.92 2.90 0.34
N THR A 3 -10.85 2.69 1.11
CA THR A 3 -9.48 2.82 0.58
C THR A 3 -9.11 1.51 -0.09
N ASN A 4 -8.61 1.55 -1.32
CA ASN A 4 -8.15 0.35 -2.03
C ASN A 4 -6.62 0.24 -1.96
N CYS A 5 -6.12 -0.98 -1.96
CA CYS A 5 -4.69 -1.28 -2.04
C CYS A 5 -4.15 -0.84 -3.40
N LEU A 6 -3.06 -0.06 -3.44
CA LEU A 6 -2.47 0.36 -4.72
C LEU A 6 -1.77 -0.78 -5.48
N TYR A 7 -1.54 -1.93 -4.85
CA TYR A 7 -0.91 -3.07 -5.51
C TYR A 7 -1.95 -3.95 -6.22
N CYS A 8 -2.90 -4.52 -5.46
CA CYS A 8 -3.90 -5.45 -5.99
C CYS A 8 -5.25 -4.81 -6.34
N GLN A 9 -5.43 -3.52 -6.05
CA GLN A 9 -6.65 -2.73 -6.33
C GLN A 9 -7.92 -3.21 -5.61
N THR A 10 -7.79 -4.11 -4.64
CA THR A 10 -8.91 -4.58 -3.80
C THR A 10 -9.08 -3.71 -2.55
N ALA A 11 -10.25 -3.79 -1.93
CA ALA A 11 -10.56 -3.00 -0.74
C ALA A 11 -9.65 -3.38 0.44
N LEU A 12 -9.23 -2.37 1.19
CA LEU A 12 -8.53 -2.55 2.45
C LEU A 12 -9.54 -2.65 3.59
N ASP A 13 -9.37 -3.61 4.49
CA ASP A 13 -10.04 -3.58 5.79
C ASP A 13 -9.36 -2.51 6.66
N ASP A 14 -10.14 -1.49 7.01
CA ASP A 14 -9.68 -0.09 7.13
C ASP A 14 -8.75 0.21 8.32
N ASP A 15 -8.52 -0.75 9.23
CA ASP A 15 -7.79 -0.50 10.48
C ASP A 15 -6.35 -1.03 10.52
N ARG A 16 -5.99 -2.04 9.70
CA ARG A 16 -4.67 -2.70 9.77
C ARG A 16 -3.81 -2.52 8.53
N ALA A 17 -4.31 -1.83 7.51
CA ALA A 17 -3.57 -1.56 6.29
C ALA A 17 -2.39 -0.61 6.57
N PRO A 18 -1.12 -1.04 6.39
CA PRO A 18 0.01 -0.14 6.50
C PRO A 18 -0.14 1.04 5.53
N ARG A 19 0.31 2.21 6.01
CA ARG A 19 0.42 3.42 5.21
C ARG A 19 1.89 3.66 4.88
N CYS A 20 2.16 3.89 3.59
CA CYS A 20 3.47 4.30 3.11
C CYS A 20 3.93 5.59 3.83
N PRO A 21 5.12 5.62 4.44
CA PRO A 21 5.63 6.81 5.12
C PRO A 21 5.96 7.96 4.15
N SER A 22 6.32 7.66 2.90
CA SER A 22 6.68 8.69 1.90
C SER A 22 5.47 9.31 1.19
N CYS A 23 4.55 8.49 0.67
CA CYS A 23 3.45 8.96 -0.18
C CYS A 23 2.06 8.76 0.42
N SER A 24 1.96 8.20 1.62
CA SER A 24 0.68 7.97 2.31
C SER A 24 -0.29 7.01 1.60
N ALA A 25 0.17 6.32 0.56
CA ALA A 25 -0.56 5.22 -0.06
C ALA A 25 -0.85 4.11 0.97
N ARG A 26 -1.95 3.39 0.78
CA ARG A 26 -2.27 2.23 1.60
C ARG A 26 -2.12 0.94 0.80
N HIS A 27 -1.64 -0.08 1.48
CA HIS A 27 -1.43 -1.41 0.94
C HIS A 27 -1.92 -2.44 1.94
N HIS A 28 -2.30 -3.64 1.48
CA HIS A 28 -2.37 -4.78 2.39
C HIS A 28 -0.96 -5.05 2.92
N LEU A 29 -0.86 -5.56 4.16
CA LEU A 29 0.43 -5.93 4.72
C LEU A 29 1.15 -6.95 3.83
N GLU A 30 0.40 -7.92 3.33
CA GLU A 30 0.89 -8.95 2.41
C GLU A 30 1.35 -8.32 1.10
N CYS A 31 0.54 -7.46 0.47
CA CYS A 31 0.93 -6.79 -0.77
C CYS A 31 2.14 -5.85 -0.60
N TRP A 32 2.31 -5.25 0.58
CA TRP A 32 3.48 -4.43 0.88
C TRP A 32 4.75 -5.29 0.94
N ASP A 33 4.70 -6.41 1.64
CA ASP A 33 5.82 -7.35 1.77
C ASP A 33 6.18 -7.98 0.42
N GLU A 34 5.18 -8.49 -0.30
CA GLU A 34 5.35 -9.12 -1.62
C GLU A 34 5.91 -8.16 -2.68
N ASN A 35 5.51 -6.87 -2.63
CA ASN A 35 6.04 -5.85 -3.54
C ASN A 35 7.42 -5.31 -3.10
N GLY A 36 7.88 -5.63 -1.88
CA GLY A 36 9.09 -5.06 -1.31
C GLY A 36 8.97 -3.59 -0.91
N GLY A 37 7.73 -3.11 -0.67
CA GLY A 37 7.45 -1.72 -0.35
C GLY A 37 6.24 -1.16 -1.09
N CYS A 38 6.21 0.16 -1.27
CA CYS A 38 5.13 0.89 -1.89
C CYS A 38 5.07 0.68 -3.41
N SER A 39 3.92 0.25 -3.93
CA SER A 39 3.69 0.08 -5.38
C SER A 39 3.44 1.39 -6.16
N GLN A 40 3.46 2.54 -5.49
CA GLN A 40 3.30 3.85 -6.14
C GLN A 40 4.52 4.16 -7.01
N PHE A 41 4.29 4.43 -8.28
CA PHE A 41 5.37 4.80 -9.22
C PHE A 41 6.18 6.00 -8.71
N GLY A 42 7.50 5.83 -8.64
CA GLY A 42 8.45 6.86 -8.20
C GLY A 42 8.44 7.16 -6.70
N CYS A 43 7.90 6.27 -5.87
CA CYS A 43 7.91 6.44 -4.42
C CYS A 43 9.24 5.98 -3.78
N ASP A 44 9.80 6.79 -2.87
CA ASP A 44 11.02 6.44 -2.12
C ASP A 44 10.89 5.20 -1.22
N SER A 45 9.66 4.81 -0.86
CA SER A 45 9.40 3.57 -0.12
C SER A 45 9.11 2.37 -1.04
N GLY A 46 9.28 2.53 -2.35
CA GLY A 46 9.16 1.42 -3.31
C GLY A 46 10.39 0.49 -3.27
N PRO A 47 10.33 -0.63 -4.00
CA PRO A 47 11.47 -1.54 -4.15
C PRO A 47 12.68 -0.88 -4.83
#